data_AF-A0A960BJY1-F1
#
_entry.id   AF-A0A960BJY1-F1
#
_cell.length_a   1.000
_cell.length_b   1.000
_cell.length_c   1.000
_cell.angle_alpha   90.00
_cell.angle_beta   90.00
_cell.angle_gamma   90.00
#
_symmetry.space_group_name_H-M   'P 1'
#
loop_
_entity.id
_entity.type
_entity.pdbx_description
1 polymer ?
#
loop_
_entity_poly.entity_id
_entity_poly.type
_entity_poly.pdbx_seq_one_letter_code
_entity_poly.pdbx_strand_id
1 'polypeptide(L)'
;MVAVFVAFAGVICGGFAVQFGTGDYPCPLCMIQRYGMMLTAAGAMWVVINARRGTMTSSRYSQGIGLSILGAIIGGAASVRQVLLHIMPGDPGYGDPVLGLHLYTWALVCFIVLIIFCGCLLVIAPRARPIAPAKGGFWWILSSIGIWFFIVVVIANLIMIIFLEGFAFVLPDDPTSYNLIDQLTGK
;
A
#
# COMPACT_ATOMS: atom_id res chain seq x y z
N MET A 1 -12.37 -2.23 -7.82
CA MET A 1 -11.43 -1.10 -7.75
C MET A 1 -11.53 -0.29 -6.48
N VAL A 2 -12.71 0.24 -6.09
CA VAL A 2 -12.83 1.01 -4.82
C VAL A 2 -12.35 0.21 -3.61
N ALA A 3 -12.77 -1.06 -3.51
CA ALA A 3 -12.35 -1.95 -2.44
C ALA A 3 -10.82 -2.14 -2.36
N VAL A 4 -10.10 -2.05 -3.48
CA VAL A 4 -8.66 -2.28 -3.53
C VAL A 4 -7.91 -1.21 -2.76
N PHE A 5 -8.13 0.07 -3.08
CA PHE A 5 -7.41 1.15 -2.39
C PHE A 5 -7.88 1.33 -0.95
N VAL A 6 -9.15 1.02 -0.62
CA VAL A 6 -9.63 1.04 0.77
C VAL A 6 -9.00 -0.09 1.59
N ALA A 7 -8.92 -1.30 1.04
CA ALA A 7 -8.28 -2.43 1.72
C ALA A 7 -6.80 -2.14 2.00
N PHE A 8 -6.04 -1.68 1.01
CA PHE A 8 -4.63 -1.33 1.24
C PHE A 8 -4.44 -0.14 2.18
N ALA A 9 -5.30 0.88 2.12
CA ALA A 9 -5.29 1.94 3.12
C ALA A 9 -5.51 1.39 4.53
N GLY A 10 -6.45 0.45 4.69
CA GLY A 10 -6.70 -0.24 5.95
C GLY A 10 -5.49 -1.06 6.44
N VAL A 11 -4.81 -1.79 5.55
CA VAL A 11 -3.58 -2.53 5.89
C VAL A 11 -2.48 -1.58 6.36
N ILE A 12 -2.29 -0.44 5.67
CA ILE A 12 -1.33 0.58 6.09
C ILE A 12 -1.69 1.16 7.46
N CYS A 13 -2.97 1.43 7.72
CA CYS A 13 -3.44 1.84 9.05
C CYS A 13 -3.16 0.80 10.13
N GLY A 14 -3.34 -0.50 9.83
CA GLY A 14 -2.94 -1.57 10.74
C GLY A 14 -1.43 -1.54 11.03
N GLY A 15 -0.62 -1.30 10.01
CA GLY A 15 0.83 -1.10 10.16
C GLY A 15 1.17 0.11 11.04
N PHE A 16 0.43 1.21 10.95
CA PHE A 16 0.58 2.34 11.86
C PHE A 16 0.18 2.01 13.30
N ALA A 17 -0.93 1.27 13.48
CA ALA A 17 -1.38 0.86 14.81
C ALA A 17 -0.33 0.02 15.53
N VAL A 18 0.35 -0.89 14.82
CA VAL A 18 1.47 -1.66 15.37
C VAL A 18 2.65 -0.74 15.66
N GLN A 19 3.07 0.09 14.70
CA GLN A 19 4.21 1.00 14.85
C GLN A 19 4.08 1.93 16.08
N PHE A 20 2.91 2.54 16.29
CA PHE A 20 2.68 3.42 17.45
C PHE A 20 2.29 2.67 18.73
N GLY A 21 1.78 1.44 18.61
CA GLY A 21 1.36 0.61 19.73
C GLY A 21 2.51 -0.14 20.39
N THR A 22 3.34 -0.83 19.59
CA THR A 22 4.51 -1.58 20.09
C THR A 22 5.76 -0.71 20.22
N GLY A 23 5.77 0.45 19.57
CA GLY A 23 6.93 1.35 19.57
C GLY A 23 8.07 0.86 18.67
N ASP A 24 7.84 -0.17 17.86
CA ASP A 24 8.82 -0.68 16.92
C ASP A 24 8.93 0.24 15.69
N TYR A 25 10.14 0.64 15.35
CA TYR A 25 10.41 1.43 14.16
C TYR A 25 10.28 0.58 12.90
N PRO A 26 9.75 1.08 11.78
CA PRO A 26 9.57 0.28 10.58
C PRO A 26 10.89 0.04 9.85
N CYS A 27 11.18 -1.22 9.53
CA CYS A 27 12.33 -1.62 8.73
C CYS A 27 12.30 -1.02 7.30
N PRO A 28 13.47 -0.85 6.62
CA PRO A 28 13.51 -0.32 5.25
C PRO A 28 12.67 -1.14 4.25
N LEU A 29 12.68 -2.47 4.35
CA LEU A 29 11.87 -3.35 3.50
C LEU A 29 10.36 -3.15 3.75
N CYS A 30 9.97 -2.92 5.00
CA CYS A 30 8.60 -2.69 5.42
C CYS A 30 8.05 -1.40 4.77
N MET A 31 8.90 -0.37 4.64
CA MET A 31 8.55 0.87 3.94
C MET A 31 8.37 0.66 2.43
N ILE A 32 9.24 -0.14 1.80
CA ILE A 32 9.09 -0.49 0.38
C ILE A 32 7.76 -1.25 0.14
N GLN A 33 7.35 -2.11 1.06
CA GLN A 33 6.05 -2.77 0.98
C GLN A 33 4.89 -1.76 1.04
N ARG A 34 4.95 -0.79 1.97
CA ARG A 34 3.94 0.28 2.06
C ARG A 34 3.88 1.09 0.75
N TYR A 35 5.01 1.39 0.11
CA TYR A 35 5.04 2.05 -1.20
C TYR A 35 4.45 1.19 -2.31
N GLY A 36 4.73 -0.11 -2.32
CA GLY A 36 4.10 -1.05 -3.23
C GLY A 36 2.58 -1.03 -3.11
N MET A 37 2.04 -1.01 -1.88
CA MET A 37 0.60 -0.90 -1.63
C MET A 37 0.03 0.44 -2.12
N MET A 38 0.75 1.55 -1.90
CA MET A 38 0.33 2.88 -2.35
C MET A 38 0.32 3.01 -3.88
N LEU A 39 1.37 2.53 -4.57
CA LEU A 39 1.42 2.50 -6.03
C LEU A 39 0.29 1.65 -6.61
N THR A 40 0.05 0.50 -5.98
CA THR A 40 -1.03 -0.40 -6.36
C THR A 40 -2.40 0.29 -6.26
N ALA A 41 -2.65 0.92 -5.12
CA ALA A 41 -3.88 1.64 -4.83
C ALA A 41 -4.04 2.89 -5.71
N ALA A 42 -2.95 3.57 -6.06
CA ALA A 42 -2.96 4.69 -6.99
C ALA A 42 -3.42 4.26 -8.40
N GLY A 43 -3.00 3.10 -8.89
CA GLY A 43 -3.53 2.52 -10.13
C GLY A 43 -5.04 2.28 -10.09
N ALA A 44 -5.54 1.70 -8.99
CA ALA A 44 -6.97 1.46 -8.80
C ALA A 44 -7.76 2.78 -8.67
N MET A 45 -7.18 3.78 -8.00
CA MET A 45 -7.76 5.11 -7.88
C MET A 45 -7.83 5.83 -9.23
N TRP A 46 -6.79 5.71 -10.05
CA TRP A 46 -6.77 6.31 -11.39
C TRP A 46 -7.90 5.78 -12.27
N VAL A 47 -8.20 4.47 -12.19
CA VAL A 47 -9.39 3.88 -12.85
C VAL A 47 -10.68 4.56 -12.35
N VAL A 48 -10.86 4.72 -11.04
CA VAL A 48 -12.08 5.32 -10.48
C VAL A 48 -12.23 6.79 -10.89
N ILE A 49 -11.16 7.58 -10.88
CA ILE A 49 -11.19 8.98 -11.29
C ILE A 49 -11.54 9.12 -12.77
N ASN A 50 -10.94 8.31 -13.66
CA ASN A 50 -11.24 8.33 -15.08
C ASN A 50 -12.68 7.89 -15.36
N ALA A 51 -13.21 6.93 -14.59
CA ALA A 51 -14.61 6.51 -14.69
C ALA A 51 -15.54 7.68 -14.34
N ARG A 52 -15.27 8.38 -13.23
CA ARG A 52 -16.07 9.53 -12.75
C ARG A 52 -16.04 10.73 -13.70
N ARG A 53 -14.93 10.91 -14.44
CA ARG A 53 -14.79 11.95 -15.48
C ARG A 53 -15.52 11.60 -16.78
N GLY A 54 -16.03 10.38 -16.93
CA GLY A 54 -16.65 9.92 -18.17
C GLY A 54 -15.66 9.68 -19.32
N THR A 55 -14.35 9.80 -19.08
CA THR A 55 -13.29 9.64 -20.09
C THR A 55 -12.78 8.21 -20.17
N MET A 56 -13.56 7.23 -19.69
CA MET A 56 -13.11 5.85 -19.58
C MET A 56 -13.14 5.13 -20.93
N THR A 57 -11.96 4.82 -21.43
CA THR A 57 -11.75 3.96 -22.61
C THR A 57 -11.16 2.62 -22.15
N SER A 58 -11.31 1.56 -22.96
CA SER A 58 -10.74 0.25 -22.62
C SER A 58 -9.22 0.29 -22.42
N SER A 59 -8.53 1.16 -23.17
CA SER A 59 -7.09 1.41 -23.01
C SER A 59 -6.74 2.06 -21.67
N ARG A 60 -7.53 3.06 -21.23
CA ARG A 60 -7.35 3.64 -19.89
C ARG A 60 -7.72 2.65 -18.80
N TYR A 61 -8.69 1.78 -19.01
CA TYR A 61 -8.98 0.75 -18.02
C TYR A 61 -7.80 -0.22 -17.83
N SER A 62 -7.22 -0.71 -18.93
CA SER A 62 -6.07 -1.63 -18.88
C SER A 62 -4.80 -0.96 -18.34
N GLN A 63 -4.55 0.31 -18.68
CA GLN A 63 -3.42 1.07 -18.13
C GLN A 63 -3.48 1.17 -16.60
N GLY A 64 -4.68 1.39 -16.05
CA GLY A 64 -4.87 1.54 -14.61
C GLY A 64 -4.68 0.23 -13.86
N ILE A 65 -5.16 -0.87 -14.45
CA ILE A 65 -4.90 -2.22 -13.94
C ILE A 65 -3.41 -2.56 -14.03
N GLY A 66 -2.76 -2.23 -15.14
CA GLY A 66 -1.33 -2.45 -15.34
C GLY A 66 -0.50 -1.73 -14.29
N LEU A 67 -0.84 -0.46 -13.98
CA LEU A 67 -0.18 0.29 -12.92
C LEU A 67 -0.36 -0.37 -11.54
N SER A 68 -1.56 -0.89 -11.25
CA SER A 68 -1.80 -1.65 -10.03
C SER A 68 -0.95 -2.93 -9.94
N ILE A 69 -0.80 -3.66 -11.03
CA ILE A 69 0.02 -4.88 -11.09
C ILE A 69 1.50 -4.54 -10.86
N LEU A 70 2.02 -3.48 -11.50
CA LEU A 70 3.41 -3.07 -11.33
C LEU A 70 3.72 -2.69 -9.87
N GLY A 71 2.84 -1.94 -9.22
CA GLY A 71 2.97 -1.63 -7.79
C GLY A 71 2.99 -2.89 -6.92
N ALA A 72 2.14 -3.87 -7.25
CA ALA A 72 2.03 -5.12 -6.51
C ALA A 72 3.26 -6.02 -6.69
N ILE A 73 3.89 -6.02 -7.88
CA ILE A 73 5.14 -6.73 -8.13
C ILE A 73 6.27 -6.15 -7.30
N ILE A 74 6.40 -4.82 -7.24
CA ILE A 74 7.44 -4.14 -6.45
C ILE A 74 7.28 -4.45 -4.95
N GLY A 75 6.06 -4.27 -4.42
CA GLY A 75 5.77 -4.58 -3.01
C GLY A 75 5.90 -6.07 -2.69
N GLY A 76 5.48 -6.93 -3.63
CA GLY A 76 5.60 -8.38 -3.54
C GLY A 76 7.06 -8.83 -3.48
N ALA A 77 7.93 -8.28 -4.34
CA ALA A 77 9.36 -8.59 -4.34
C ALA A 77 10.03 -8.22 -3.00
N ALA A 78 9.69 -7.07 -2.43
CA ALA A 78 10.16 -6.68 -1.10
C ALA A 78 9.65 -7.62 0.00
N SER A 79 8.40 -8.08 -0.11
CA SER A 79 7.82 -9.05 0.83
C SER A 79 8.50 -10.42 0.73
N VAL A 80 8.73 -10.92 -0.48
CA VAL A 80 9.48 -12.19 -0.72
C VAL A 80 10.88 -12.11 -0.12
N ARG A 81 11.59 -10.99 -0.34
CA ARG A 81 12.91 -10.81 0.25
C ARG A 81 12.87 -10.88 1.78
N GLN A 82 11.88 -10.24 2.42
CA GLN A 82 11.75 -10.27 3.87
C GLN A 82 11.43 -11.68 4.40
N VAL A 83 10.56 -12.42 3.71
CA VAL A 83 10.27 -13.83 4.04
C VAL A 83 11.54 -14.69 3.93
N LEU A 84 12.33 -14.50 2.87
CA LEU A 84 13.56 -15.26 2.66
C LEU A 84 14.64 -14.96 3.71
N LEU A 85 14.70 -13.73 4.22
CA LEU A 85 15.66 -13.35 5.27
C LEU A 85 15.34 -14.03 6.61
N HIS A 86 14.06 -14.27 6.91
CA HIS A 86 13.59 -14.88 8.17
C HIS A 86 13.15 -16.34 8.00
N ILE A 87 13.65 -17.05 6.98
CA ILE A 87 13.30 -18.46 6.74
C ILE A 87 14.10 -19.43 7.66
N MET A 88 15.15 -18.95 8.34
CA MET A 88 16.03 -19.82 9.13
C MET A 88 15.33 -20.32 10.41
N PRO A 89 15.50 -21.61 10.76
CA PRO A 89 14.89 -22.17 11.97
C PRO A 89 15.50 -21.55 13.23
N GLY A 90 14.63 -21.01 14.10
CA GLY A 90 15.01 -20.37 15.35
C GLY A 90 15.07 -18.84 15.31
N ASP A 91 14.81 -18.22 14.16
CA ASP A 91 14.70 -16.77 14.03
C ASP A 91 13.32 -16.31 14.58
N PRO A 92 13.25 -15.37 15.55
CA PRO A 92 11.98 -14.84 16.04
C PRO A 92 11.21 -14.06 14.97
N GLY A 93 11.87 -13.67 13.86
CA GLY A 93 11.26 -12.89 12.79
C GLY A 93 11.01 -11.44 13.20
N TYR A 94 10.69 -10.60 12.21
CA TYR A 94 10.46 -9.17 12.44
C TYR A 94 9.00 -8.86 12.76
N GLY A 95 8.74 -8.33 13.95
CA GLY A 95 7.43 -7.91 14.46
C GLY A 95 6.52 -9.07 14.89
N ASP A 96 5.55 -8.76 15.75
CA ASP A 96 4.66 -9.79 16.31
C ASP A 96 3.78 -10.48 15.24
N PRO A 97 3.65 -11.81 15.28
CA PRO A 97 2.81 -12.54 14.34
C PRO A 97 1.32 -12.28 14.61
N VAL A 98 0.57 -12.00 13.54
CA VAL A 98 -0.88 -11.83 13.59
C VAL A 98 -1.52 -13.06 12.96
N LEU A 99 -2.34 -13.79 13.74
CA LEU A 99 -2.94 -15.07 13.34
C LEU A 99 -1.89 -16.14 12.95
N GLY A 100 -0.72 -16.12 13.60
CA GLY A 100 0.35 -17.10 13.37
C GLY A 100 1.22 -16.84 12.14
N LEU A 101 1.00 -15.73 11.41
CA LEU A 101 1.86 -15.30 10.31
C LEU A 101 2.37 -13.88 10.57
N HIS A 102 3.64 -13.61 10.24
CA HIS A 102 4.17 -12.25 10.30
C HIS A 102 3.53 -11.33 9.26
N LEU A 103 3.55 -10.02 9.55
CA LEU A 103 2.93 -8.99 8.72
C LEU A 103 3.45 -8.97 7.28
N TYR A 104 4.74 -9.27 7.08
CA TYR A 104 5.36 -9.32 5.75
C TYR A 104 4.86 -10.52 4.91
N THR A 105 4.50 -11.65 5.54
CA THR A 105 3.89 -12.79 4.85
C THR A 105 2.45 -12.47 4.45
N TRP A 106 1.70 -11.80 5.32
CA TRP A 106 0.37 -11.29 4.97
C TRP A 106 0.42 -10.30 3.80
N ALA A 107 1.39 -9.38 3.81
CA ALA A 107 1.60 -8.45 2.71
C ALA A 107 1.82 -9.19 1.38
N LEU A 108 2.65 -10.23 1.38
CA LEU A 108 2.88 -11.07 0.20
C LEU A 108 1.58 -11.71 -0.32
N VAL A 109 0.78 -12.31 0.57
CA VAL A 109 -0.51 -12.92 0.20
C VAL A 109 -1.44 -11.88 -0.42
N CYS A 110 -1.54 -10.68 0.17
CA CYS A 110 -2.36 -9.60 -0.38
C CYS A 110 -1.92 -9.17 -1.78
N PHE A 111 -0.61 -9.06 -2.04
CA PHE A 111 -0.10 -8.73 -3.36
C PHE A 111 -0.40 -9.83 -4.39
N ILE A 112 -0.25 -11.11 -4.04
CA ILE A 112 -0.57 -12.23 -4.93
C ILE A 112 -2.06 -12.24 -5.29
N VAL A 113 -2.94 -12.15 -4.28
CA VAL A 113 -4.39 -12.12 -4.48
C VAL A 113 -4.79 -10.97 -5.41
N LEU A 114 -4.16 -9.81 -5.23
CA LEU A 114 -4.42 -8.65 -6.07
C LEU A 114 -3.94 -8.87 -7.51
N ILE A 115 -2.75 -9.41 -7.74
CA ILE A 115 -2.25 -9.68 -9.09
C ILE A 115 -3.23 -10.62 -9.82
N ILE A 116 -3.71 -11.67 -9.15
CA ILE A 116 -4.71 -12.59 -9.69
C ILE A 116 -6.01 -11.84 -10.01
N PHE A 117 -6.52 -11.04 -9.06
CA PHE A 117 -7.73 -10.24 -9.25
C PHE A 117 -7.62 -9.29 -10.44
N CYS A 118 -6.51 -8.57 -10.56
CA CYS A 118 -6.21 -7.69 -11.69
C CYS A 118 -6.10 -8.47 -13.01
N GLY A 119 -5.50 -9.66 -12.99
CA GLY A 119 -5.46 -10.58 -14.13
C GLY A 119 -6.86 -10.99 -14.60
N CYS A 120 -7.73 -11.40 -13.68
CA CYS A 120 -9.13 -11.71 -13.99
C CYS A 120 -9.86 -10.49 -14.57
N LEU A 121 -9.64 -9.30 -14.02
CA LEU A 121 -10.24 -8.07 -14.56
C LEU A 121 -9.78 -7.76 -15.98
N LEU A 122 -8.51 -8.02 -16.32
CA LEU A 122 -8.01 -7.84 -17.70
C LEU A 122 -8.64 -8.84 -18.68
N VAL A 123 -8.88 -10.09 -18.26
CA VAL A 123 -9.57 -11.09 -19.09
C VAL A 123 -11.00 -10.63 -19.43
N ILE A 124 -11.69 -10.03 -18.46
CA ILE A 124 -13.09 -9.59 -18.61
C ILE A 124 -13.18 -8.16 -19.20
N ALA A 125 -12.10 -7.39 -19.17
CA ALA A 125 -12.03 -5.97 -19.57
C ALA A 125 -12.70 -5.63 -20.92
N PRO A 126 -12.60 -6.45 -21.98
CA PRO A 126 -13.26 -6.15 -23.26
C PRO A 126 -14.79 -6.05 -23.15
N ARG A 127 -15.40 -6.74 -22.18
CA ARG A 127 -16.86 -6.77 -21.96
C ARG A 127 -17.31 -6.01 -20.71
N ALA A 128 -16.48 -5.92 -19.68
CA ALA A 128 -16.82 -5.22 -18.43
C ALA A 128 -16.21 -3.81 -18.40
N ARG A 129 -16.91 -2.84 -19.02
CA ARG A 129 -16.56 -1.41 -18.84
C ARG A 129 -17.05 -0.93 -17.47
N PRO A 130 -16.19 -0.35 -16.63
CA PRO A 130 -16.63 0.17 -15.34
C PRO A 130 -17.54 1.39 -15.54
N ILE A 131 -18.77 1.29 -15.04
CA ILE A 131 -19.74 2.38 -15.03
C ILE A 131 -19.57 3.16 -13.73
N ALA A 132 -19.37 4.46 -13.83
CA ALA A 132 -19.30 5.31 -12.64
C ALA A 132 -20.68 5.42 -11.98
N PRO A 133 -20.77 5.40 -10.64
CA PRO A 133 -22.02 5.63 -9.94
C PRO A 133 -22.55 7.04 -10.24
N ALA A 134 -23.87 7.22 -10.17
CA ALA A 134 -24.50 8.52 -10.38
C ALA A 134 -23.96 9.56 -9.40
N LYS A 135 -23.70 10.78 -9.87
CA LYS A 135 -23.23 11.91 -9.03
C LYS A 135 -24.24 12.14 -7.90
N GLY A 136 -23.75 12.16 -6.66
CA GLY A 136 -24.58 12.38 -5.46
C GLY A 136 -25.28 11.11 -4.92
N GLY A 137 -25.17 9.97 -5.59
CA GLY A 137 -25.66 8.70 -5.04
C GLY A 137 -24.79 8.17 -3.89
N PHE A 138 -25.35 7.26 -3.10
CA PHE A 138 -24.65 6.59 -1.97
C PHE A 138 -23.27 6.04 -2.37
N TRP A 139 -23.20 5.32 -3.49
CA TRP A 139 -21.95 4.74 -4.00
C TRP A 139 -20.91 5.78 -4.43
N TRP A 140 -21.34 6.96 -4.89
CA TRP A 140 -20.44 8.06 -5.23
C TRP A 140 -19.81 8.67 -3.98
N ILE A 141 -20.60 8.88 -2.92
CA ILE A 141 -20.14 9.38 -1.63
C ILE A 141 -19.15 8.38 -1.01
N LEU A 142 -19.50 7.09 -0.97
CA LEU A 142 -18.64 6.05 -0.42
C LEU A 142 -17.29 5.97 -1.15
N SER A 143 -17.31 6.03 -2.49
CA SER A 143 -16.06 6.08 -3.28
C SER A 143 -15.24 7.34 -3.01
N SER A 144 -15.89 8.48 -2.73
CA SER A 144 -15.21 9.74 -2.45
C SER A 144 -14.57 9.75 -1.06
N ILE A 145 -15.27 9.19 -0.05
CA ILE A 145 -14.71 8.96 1.28
C ILE A 145 -13.49 8.06 1.18
N GLY A 146 -13.57 6.95 0.43
CA GLY A 146 -12.43 6.05 0.26
C GLY A 146 -11.23 6.71 -0.43
N ILE A 147 -11.46 7.59 -1.41
CA ILE A 147 -10.38 8.34 -2.08
C ILE A 147 -9.70 9.28 -1.07
N TRP A 148 -10.47 10.07 -0.32
CA TRP A 148 -9.93 10.97 0.69
C TRP A 148 -9.20 10.22 1.80
N PHE A 149 -9.76 9.10 2.26
CA PHE A 149 -9.13 8.24 3.24
C PHE A 149 -7.75 7.75 2.76
N PHE A 150 -7.66 7.24 1.53
CA PHE A 150 -6.38 6.84 0.95
C PHE A 150 -5.38 8.00 0.87
N ILE A 151 -5.82 9.19 0.43
CA ILE A 151 -4.96 10.38 0.35
C ILE A 151 -4.40 10.74 1.73
N VAL A 152 -5.24 10.74 2.77
CA VAL A 152 -4.81 11.02 4.15
C VAL A 152 -3.77 10.00 4.61
N VAL A 153 -3.98 8.71 4.33
CA VAL A 153 -3.03 7.64 4.70
C VAL A 153 -1.69 7.80 3.98
N VAL A 154 -1.69 8.18 2.71
CA VAL A 154 -0.45 8.46 1.95
C VAL A 154 0.28 9.67 2.54
N ILE A 155 -0.43 10.75 2.84
CA ILE A 155 0.15 11.95 3.45
C ILE A 155 0.72 11.62 4.83
N ALA A 156 -0.01 10.88 5.65
CA ALA A 156 0.46 10.43 6.96
C ALA A 156 1.75 9.60 6.83
N ASN A 157 1.83 8.69 5.85
CA ASN A 157 3.04 7.92 5.61
C ASN A 157 4.21 8.79 5.15
N LEU A 158 3.94 9.79 4.30
CA LEU A 158 4.94 10.74 3.82
C LEU A 158 5.49 11.61 4.95
N ILE A 159 4.62 12.08 5.85
CA ILE A 159 5.05 12.79 7.06
C ILE A 159 5.90 11.85 7.92
N MET A 160 5.44 10.62 8.15
CA MET A 160 6.17 9.64 8.97
C MET A 160 7.57 9.35 8.44
N ILE A 161 7.75 9.20 7.12
CA ILE A 161 9.10 8.99 6.58
C ILE A 161 9.98 10.23 6.76
N ILE A 162 9.46 11.45 6.56
CA ILE A 162 10.25 12.67 6.78
C ILE A 162 10.76 12.73 8.23
N PHE A 163 9.94 12.30 9.19
CA PHE A 163 10.36 12.21 10.59
C PHE A 163 11.38 11.08 10.84
N LEU A 164 11.28 9.95 10.11
CA LEU A 164 12.19 8.80 10.25
C LEU A 164 13.57 9.03 9.60
N GLU A 165 13.60 9.59 8.38
CA GLU A 165 14.81 9.87 7.59
C GLU A 165 15.52 11.15 8.05
N GLY A 166 14.77 12.16 8.53
CA GLY A 166 15.31 13.50 8.68
C GLY A 166 15.82 14.06 7.35
N PHE A 167 17.00 14.67 7.35
CA PHE A 167 17.67 15.15 6.12
C PHE A 167 18.59 14.10 5.45
N ALA A 168 18.61 12.85 5.91
CA ALA A 168 19.40 11.80 5.29
C ALA A 168 18.76 11.32 3.97
N PHE A 169 19.59 10.91 3.01
CA PHE A 169 19.12 10.42 1.69
C PHE A 169 18.83 8.91 1.69
N VAL A 170 19.17 8.21 2.78
CA VAL A 170 19.07 6.75 2.92
C VAL A 170 18.66 6.42 4.36
N LEU A 171 17.60 5.62 4.50
CA LEU A 171 17.16 5.09 5.78
C LEU A 171 18.28 4.22 6.39
N PRO A 172 18.72 4.49 7.63
CA PRO A 172 19.59 3.58 8.35
C PRO A 172 18.96 2.18 8.42
N ASP A 173 19.77 1.13 8.26
CA ASP A 173 19.27 -0.25 8.23
C ASP A 173 18.57 -0.65 9.55
N ASP A 174 18.96 -0.04 10.68
CA ASP A 174 18.37 -0.21 12.01
C ASP A 174 18.01 1.15 12.65
N PRO A 175 16.81 1.72 12.40
CA PRO A 175 16.40 2.96 13.05
C PRO A 175 16.08 2.73 14.53
N THR A 176 16.83 3.39 15.42
CA THR A 176 16.61 3.36 16.89
C THR A 176 15.89 4.61 17.41
N SER A 177 15.72 5.63 16.55
CA SER A 177 15.08 6.91 16.87
C SER A 177 14.55 7.62 15.60
N TYR A 178 13.74 8.66 15.80
CA TYR A 178 13.32 9.56 14.72
C TYR A 178 14.44 10.56 14.42
N ASN A 179 15.24 10.29 13.38
CA ASN A 179 16.42 11.09 13.04
C ASN A 179 16.15 12.59 12.90
N LEU A 180 14.96 13.00 12.45
CA LEU A 180 14.62 14.43 12.36
C LEU A 180 14.54 15.08 13.75
N ILE A 181 13.99 14.38 14.74
CA ILE A 181 13.87 14.90 16.11
C ILE A 181 15.26 14.96 16.75
N ASP A 182 16.12 13.97 16.53
CA ASP A 182 17.48 14.00 17.06
C ASP A 182 18.33 15.11 16.41
N GLN A 183 18.24 15.27 15.08
CA GLN A 183 18.90 16.36 14.35
C GLN A 183 18.42 17.75 14.80
N LEU A 184 17.12 17.92 15.07
CA LEU A 184 16.56 19.17 15.58
C LEU A 184 16.89 19.42 17.06
N THR A 185 17.08 18.35 17.84
CA THR A 185 17.39 18.42 19.28
C THR A 185 18.91 18.43 19.53
N GLY A 186 19.73 18.27 18.49
CA GLY A 186 21.19 18.33 18.54
C GLY A 186 21.84 17.14 19.25
N LYS A 187 21.20 15.96 19.22
CA LYS A 187 21.76 14.70 19.74
C LYS A 187 22.32 13.83 18.63
#